data_AF-A0A4T0WK62-F1
#
_entry.id   AF-A0A4T0WK62-F1
#
_cell.length_a   1.000
_cell.length_b   1.000
_cell.length_c   1.000
_cell.angle_alpha   90.00
_cell.angle_beta   90.00
_cell.angle_gamma   90.00
#
_symmetry.space_group_name_H-M   'P 1'
#
loop_
_entity.id
_entity.type
_entity.pdbx_description
1 polymer ?
#
loop_
_entity_poly.entity_id
_entity_poly.type
_entity_poly.pdbx_seq_one_letter_code
_entity_poly.pdbx_strand_id
1 'polypeptide(L)'
;MDRFSCNLRQQFWPRHPPHPSSDFVDVPDLYKFVRDSLFKAEVETLYGKRIVIVCPSFCEDFWAFYDAFPVVSRGSPRWLYPAEYHSRDLMLRNLDTWRRWCNANSHQDDEEPGHAESNPIWGTRYVKNMVRRYEGLGFSDHGVSSLLLGFLFV
;
A
#
# COMPACT_ATOMS: atom_id res chain seq x y z
N MET A 1 -4.43 -19.92 -8.67
CA MET A 1 -4.96 -18.54 -8.61
C MET A 1 -3.80 -17.62 -8.30
N ASP A 2 -3.69 -16.52 -9.01
CA ASP A 2 -2.74 -15.45 -8.72
C ASP A 2 -3.05 -14.81 -7.35
N ARG A 3 -2.02 -14.28 -6.69
CA ARG A 3 -2.10 -13.76 -5.31
C ARG A 3 -3.11 -12.63 -5.17
N PHE A 4 -3.24 -11.79 -6.20
CA PHE A 4 -4.24 -10.73 -6.25
C PHE A 4 -5.66 -11.30 -6.18
N SER A 5 -6.03 -12.26 -7.04
CA SER A 5 -7.35 -12.90 -6.97
C SER A 5 -7.65 -13.54 -5.61
N CYS A 6 -6.65 -14.12 -4.96
CA CYS A 6 -6.79 -14.67 -3.60
C CYS A 6 -7.05 -13.56 -2.56
N ASN A 7 -6.26 -12.49 -2.56
CA ASN A 7 -6.41 -11.36 -1.63
C ASN A 7 -7.74 -10.64 -1.87
N LEU A 8 -8.14 -10.47 -3.13
CA LEU A 8 -9.39 -9.84 -3.52
C LEU A 8 -10.57 -10.66 -3.02
N ARG A 9 -10.57 -11.98 -3.25
CA ARG A 9 -11.61 -12.88 -2.72
C ARG A 9 -11.73 -12.79 -1.20
N GLN A 10 -10.63 -12.63 -0.47
CA GLN A 10 -10.65 -12.43 0.97
C GLN A 10 -11.36 -11.15 1.40
N GLN A 11 -11.37 -10.09 0.58
CA GLN A 11 -12.16 -8.87 0.89
C GLN A 11 -13.67 -9.08 0.71
N PHE A 12 -14.08 -9.97 -0.20
CA PHE A 12 -15.49 -10.31 -0.43
C PHE A 12 -16.01 -11.38 0.54
N TRP A 13 -15.14 -12.27 1.04
CA TRP A 13 -15.53 -13.44 1.86
C TRP A 13 -16.34 -13.13 3.12
N PRO A 14 -16.04 -12.09 3.94
CA PRO A 14 -16.83 -11.79 5.14
C PRO A 14 -18.30 -11.47 4.85
N ARG A 15 -18.62 -11.11 3.59
CA ARG A 15 -19.98 -10.79 3.14
C ARG A 15 -20.63 -11.94 2.35
N HIS A 16 -19.92 -13.06 2.18
CA HIS A 16 -20.48 -14.31 1.68
C HIS A 16 -20.78 -15.25 2.86
N PRO A 17 -22.05 -15.46 3.22
CA PRO A 17 -22.38 -16.47 4.21
C PRO A 17 -21.99 -17.87 3.67
N PRO A 18 -21.50 -18.78 4.55
CA PRO A 18 -21.11 -20.14 4.17
C PRO A 18 -22.29 -21.00 3.69
N HIS A 19 -23.52 -20.54 3.90
CA HIS A 19 -24.74 -21.08 3.33
C HIS A 19 -25.44 -19.98 2.54
N PRO A 20 -26.09 -20.30 1.40
CA PRO A 20 -26.90 -19.33 0.68
C PRO A 20 -28.08 -18.92 1.55
N SER A 21 -27.92 -17.87 2.36
CA SER A 21 -29.05 -17.13 2.91
C SER A 21 -29.64 -16.30 1.78
N SER A 22 -30.97 -16.20 1.76
CA SER A 22 -31.70 -15.37 0.78
C SER A 22 -31.55 -13.86 1.05
N ASP A 23 -30.71 -13.49 2.01
CA ASP A 23 -30.59 -12.13 2.50
C ASP A 23 -29.54 -11.38 1.67
N PHE A 24 -30.01 -10.38 0.92
CA PHE A 24 -29.14 -9.46 0.22
C PHE A 24 -28.33 -8.65 1.24
N VAL A 25 -27.02 -8.52 1.01
CA VAL A 25 -26.17 -7.63 1.80
C VAL A 25 -26.24 -6.24 1.18
N ASP A 26 -26.82 -5.30 1.92
CA ASP A 26 -26.82 -3.90 1.51
C ASP A 26 -25.40 -3.31 1.58
N VAL A 27 -24.92 -2.80 0.45
CA VAL A 27 -23.64 -2.08 0.34
C VAL A 27 -23.97 -0.60 0.08
N PRO A 28 -23.84 0.28 1.09
CA PRO A 28 -24.26 1.68 0.98
C PRO A 28 -23.53 2.48 -0.10
N ASP A 29 -22.26 2.12 -0.36
CA ASP A 29 -21.42 2.74 -1.38
C ASP A 29 -20.64 1.66 -2.12
N LEU A 30 -21.17 1.26 -3.28
CA LEU A 30 -20.57 0.25 -4.13
C LEU A 30 -19.20 0.68 -4.66
N TYR A 31 -19.04 1.97 -5.00
CA TYR A 31 -17.80 2.49 -5.53
C TYR A 31 -16.69 2.39 -4.48
N LYS A 32 -16.93 2.94 -3.28
CA LYS A 32 -15.97 2.87 -2.17
C LYS A 32 -15.65 1.42 -1.82
N PHE A 33 -16.65 0.54 -1.78
CA PHE A 33 -16.43 -0.87 -1.50
C PHE A 33 -15.50 -1.54 -2.51
N VAL A 34 -15.80 -1.42 -3.81
CA VAL A 34 -15.00 -2.05 -4.87
C VAL A 34 -13.60 -1.45 -4.90
N ARG A 35 -13.51 -0.11 -4.87
CA ARG A 35 -12.26 0.64 -4.87
C ARG A 35 -11.34 0.24 -3.72
N ASP A 36 -11.83 0.23 -2.49
CA ASP A 36 -11.03 -0.09 -1.30
C ASP A 36 -10.61 -1.57 -1.30
N SER A 37 -11.48 -2.46 -1.78
CA SER A 37 -11.20 -3.91 -1.88
C SER A 37 -10.11 -4.21 -2.90
N LEU A 38 -10.17 -3.57 -4.07
CA LEU A 38 -9.16 -3.70 -5.12
C LEU A 38 -7.81 -3.16 -4.63
N PHE A 39 -7.78 -1.93 -4.12
CA PHE A 39 -6.56 -1.29 -3.67
C PHE A 39 -5.86 -2.10 -2.56
N LYS A 40 -6.60 -2.57 -1.57
CA LYS A 40 -6.03 -3.39 -0.51
C LYS A 40 -5.45 -4.70 -1.04
N ALA A 41 -6.14 -5.36 -1.98
CA ALA A 41 -5.65 -6.58 -2.60
C ALA A 41 -4.38 -6.36 -3.43
N GLU A 42 -4.27 -5.24 -4.15
CA GLU A 42 -3.07 -4.83 -4.88
C GLU A 42 -1.91 -4.51 -3.95
N VAL A 43 -2.14 -3.70 -2.92
CA VAL A 43 -1.13 -3.32 -1.94
C VAL A 43 -0.56 -4.55 -1.22
N GLU A 44 -1.43 -5.45 -0.74
CA GLU A 44 -0.97 -6.70 -0.11
C GLU A 44 -0.26 -7.64 -1.09
N THR A 45 -0.59 -7.57 -2.38
CA THR A 45 0.09 -8.32 -3.42
C THR A 45 1.49 -7.73 -3.64
N LEU A 46 1.61 -6.45 -3.95
CA LEU A 46 2.87 -5.84 -4.36
C LEU A 46 3.84 -5.63 -3.19
N TYR A 47 3.34 -5.11 -2.07
CA TYR A 47 4.12 -4.67 -0.91
C TYR A 47 4.05 -5.66 0.26
N GLY A 48 3.22 -6.69 0.14
CA GLY A 48 3.07 -7.75 1.13
C GLY A 48 2.08 -7.39 2.24
N LYS A 49 1.59 -8.40 2.94
CA LYS A 49 0.55 -8.23 3.99
C LYS A 49 1.01 -7.41 5.18
N ARG A 50 2.33 -7.25 5.37
CA ARG A 50 2.89 -6.53 6.52
C ARG A 50 2.66 -5.02 6.44
N ILE A 51 2.50 -4.44 5.25
CA ILE A 51 2.26 -2.98 5.11
C ILE A 51 0.99 -2.52 5.81
N VAL A 52 -0.11 -3.28 5.69
CA VAL A 52 -1.39 -2.97 6.36
C VAL A 52 -1.40 -3.37 7.83
N ILE A 53 -0.46 -4.21 8.28
CA ILE A 53 -0.29 -4.55 9.71
C ILE A 53 0.55 -3.48 10.41
N VAL A 54 1.62 -3.02 9.78
CA VAL A 54 2.52 -1.98 10.29
C VAL A 54 1.86 -0.61 10.22
N CYS A 55 1.07 -0.36 9.17
CA CYS A 55 0.31 0.86 8.96
C CYS A 55 -1.19 0.53 8.80
N PRO A 56 -1.95 0.38 9.90
CA PRO A 56 -3.36 -0.01 9.83
C PRO A 56 -4.25 0.96 9.03
N SER A 57 -3.94 2.26 9.07
CA SER A 57 -4.66 3.31 8.34
C SER A 57 -4.20 3.50 6.89
N PHE A 58 -3.25 2.69 6.39
CA PHE A 58 -2.59 2.91 5.10
C PHE A 58 -3.56 3.15 3.94
N CYS A 59 -4.64 2.37 3.85
CA CYS A 59 -5.62 2.51 2.78
C CYS A 59 -6.44 3.80 2.89
N GLU A 60 -6.84 4.17 4.11
CA GLU A 60 -7.59 5.41 4.36
C GLU A 60 -6.72 6.63 4.08
N ASP A 61 -5.47 6.60 4.53
CA ASP A 61 -4.49 7.66 4.33
C ASP A 61 -4.13 7.83 2.85
N PHE A 62 -4.05 6.73 2.09
CA PHE A 62 -3.87 6.79 0.64
C PHE A 62 -5.04 7.51 -0.04
N TRP A 63 -6.28 7.18 0.28
CA TRP A 63 -7.44 7.84 -0.33
C TRP A 63 -7.55 9.31 0.09
N ALA A 64 -7.24 9.65 1.34
CA ALA A 64 -7.15 11.04 1.79
C ALA A 64 -6.06 11.82 1.03
N PHE A 65 -4.92 11.18 0.72
CA PHE A 65 -3.91 11.78 -0.14
C PHE A 65 -4.36 11.87 -1.61
N TYR A 66 -5.04 10.85 -2.12
CA TYR A 66 -5.57 10.82 -3.48
C TYR A 66 -6.52 12.00 -3.73
N ASP A 67 -7.42 12.27 -2.78
CA ASP A 67 -8.32 13.43 -2.82
C ASP A 67 -7.55 14.76 -2.76
N ALA A 68 -6.45 14.81 -2.00
CA ALA A 68 -5.55 15.96 -1.90
C ALA A 68 -4.60 16.13 -3.11
N PHE A 69 -4.44 15.09 -3.94
CA PHE A 69 -3.44 15.04 -5.01
C PHE A 69 -3.51 16.21 -6.00
N PRO A 70 -4.70 16.69 -6.44
CA PRO A 70 -4.77 17.84 -7.35
C PRO A 70 -4.18 19.14 -6.75
N VAL A 71 -4.26 19.33 -5.44
CA VAL A 71 -3.70 20.51 -4.76
C VAL A 71 -2.18 20.38 -4.67
N VAL A 72 -1.72 19.21 -4.23
CA VAL A 72 -0.30 18.90 -4.03
C VAL A 72 0.47 18.89 -5.35
N SER A 73 -0.06 18.24 -6.39
CA SER A 73 0.61 18.08 -7.70
C SER A 73 0.79 19.39 -8.46
N ARG A 74 -0.11 20.37 -8.26
CA ARG A 74 0.00 21.71 -8.82
C ARG A 74 1.01 22.61 -8.08
N GLY A 75 1.61 22.13 -6.99
CA GLY A 75 2.54 22.92 -6.19
C GLY A 75 1.88 24.09 -5.45
N SER A 76 0.60 23.95 -5.10
CA SER A 76 -0.15 25.01 -4.40
C SER A 76 0.54 25.35 -3.05
N PRO A 77 0.55 26.61 -2.60
CA PRO A 77 1.28 26.96 -1.38
C PRO A 77 0.76 26.20 -0.15
N ARG A 78 1.66 25.54 0.58
CA ARG A 78 1.33 24.69 1.74
C ARG A 78 0.58 25.44 2.85
N TRP A 79 0.85 26.73 3.04
CA TRP A 79 0.16 27.54 4.05
C TRP A 79 -1.31 27.81 3.68
N LEU A 80 -1.66 27.72 2.39
CA LEU A 80 -3.04 27.86 1.91
C LEU A 80 -3.82 26.54 1.97
N TYR A 81 -3.11 25.42 1.84
CA TYR A 81 -3.68 24.07 1.81
C TYR A 81 -3.00 23.13 2.81
N PRO A 82 -2.99 23.47 4.12
CA PRO A 82 -2.24 22.70 5.10
C PRO A 82 -2.77 21.27 5.30
N ALA A 83 -4.07 21.04 5.09
CA ALA A 83 -4.71 19.74 5.26
C ALA A 83 -4.30 18.75 4.15
N GLU A 84 -4.28 19.20 2.90
CA GLU A 84 -3.92 18.39 1.74
C GLU A 84 -2.45 17.95 1.79
N TYR A 85 -1.58 18.88 2.21
CA TYR A 85 -0.18 18.56 2.46
C TYR A 85 0.00 17.66 3.68
N HIS A 86 -0.87 17.74 4.70
CA HIS A 86 -0.85 16.81 5.82
C HIS A 86 -1.18 15.38 5.39
N SER A 87 -2.20 15.18 4.54
CA SER A 87 -2.52 13.85 3.98
C SER A 87 -1.33 13.24 3.23
N ARG A 88 -0.62 14.05 2.43
CA ARG A 88 0.63 13.60 1.78
C ARG A 88 1.68 13.19 2.80
N ASP A 89 1.95 14.05 3.79
CA ASP A 89 3.00 13.77 4.78
C ASP A 89 2.70 12.50 5.58
N LEU A 90 1.43 12.25 5.91
CA LEU A 90 0.99 11.03 6.60
C LEU A 90 1.28 9.79 5.73
N MET A 91 0.95 9.84 4.44
CA MET A 91 1.25 8.77 3.49
C MET A 91 2.76 8.50 3.39
N LEU A 92 3.59 9.55 3.35
CA LEU A 92 5.05 9.41 3.34
C LEU A 92 5.59 8.80 4.63
N ARG A 93 5.01 9.14 5.79
CA ARG A 93 5.36 8.54 7.08
C ARG A 93 4.99 7.06 7.15
N ASN A 94 3.84 6.67 6.61
CA ASN A 94 3.44 5.27 6.54
C ASN A 94 4.44 4.44 5.72
N LEU A 95 4.82 4.92 4.54
CA LEU A 95 5.80 4.25 3.68
C LEU A 95 7.19 4.16 4.34
N ASP A 96 7.62 5.23 5.02
CA ASP A 96 8.87 5.24 5.77
C ASP A 96 8.86 4.23 6.93
N THR A 97 7.75 4.19 7.68
CA THR A 97 7.56 3.28 8.82
C THR A 97 7.57 1.83 8.37
N TRP A 98 6.83 1.50 7.32
CA TRP A 98 6.82 0.17 6.72
C TRP A 98 8.22 -0.22 6.22
N ARG A 99 8.91 0.66 5.48
CA ARG A 99 10.25 0.38 4.95
C ARG A 99 11.27 0.14 6.06
N ARG A 100 11.27 0.97 7.12
CA ARG A 100 12.13 0.76 8.29
C ARG A 100 11.83 -0.57 8.98
N TRP A 101 10.55 -0.92 9.11
CA TRP A 101 10.17 -2.23 9.63
C TRP A 101 10.71 -3.36 8.74
N CYS A 102 10.58 -3.26 7.43
CA CYS A 102 11.11 -4.26 6.50
C CYS A 102 12.64 -4.39 6.59
N ASN A 103 13.37 -3.27 6.64
CA ASN A 103 14.83 -3.26 6.79
C ASN A 103 15.27 -3.89 8.13
N ALA A 104 14.56 -3.58 9.23
CA ALA A 104 14.88 -4.12 10.55
C ALA A 104 14.58 -5.61 10.71
N ASN A 105 13.63 -6.14 9.92
CA ASN A 105 13.22 -7.55 10.01
C ASN A 105 13.81 -8.41 8.88
N SER A 106 14.49 -7.81 7.89
CA SER A 106 15.15 -8.56 6.83
C SER A 106 16.52 -9.08 7.29
N HIS A 107 16.73 -10.38 7.14
CA HIS A 107 18.02 -11.02 7.40
C HIS A 107 18.85 -11.10 6.10
N GLN A 108 20.19 -11.16 6.23
CA GLN A 108 21.08 -11.34 5.08
C GLN A 108 20.82 -12.65 4.33
N ASP A 109 20.34 -13.69 5.02
CA ASP A 109 19.98 -14.99 4.45
C ASP A 109 18.58 -15.04 3.81
N ASP A 110 17.81 -13.94 3.81
CA ASP A 110 16.52 -13.83 3.07
C ASP A 110 16.74 -13.62 1.56
N GLU A 111 17.87 -14.11 1.03
CA GLU A 111 18.04 -14.43 -0.38
C GLU A 111 17.28 -15.72 -0.64
N GLU A 112 15.96 -15.60 -0.81
CA GLU A 112 15.13 -16.73 -1.23
C GLU A 112 15.78 -17.42 -2.44
N PRO A 113 15.82 -18.77 -2.48
CA PRO A 113 16.41 -19.52 -3.58
C PRO A 113 15.85 -18.98 -4.89
N GLY A 114 16.75 -18.53 -5.77
CA GLY A 114 16.42 -17.72 -6.93
C GLY A 114 15.29 -18.35 -7.72
N HIS A 115 14.10 -17.76 -7.65
CA HIS A 115 12.89 -17.89 -8.48
C HIS A 115 11.61 -17.47 -7.71
N ALA A 116 11.64 -17.35 -6.38
CA ALA A 116 10.50 -16.83 -5.62
C ALA A 116 10.21 -15.35 -5.98
N GLU A 117 9.03 -15.07 -6.53
CA GLU A 117 8.58 -13.71 -6.84
C GLU A 117 8.11 -12.94 -5.59
N SER A 118 7.83 -13.67 -4.51
CA SER A 118 7.15 -13.18 -3.31
C SER A 118 8.00 -13.35 -2.07
N ASN A 119 8.40 -12.25 -1.44
CA ASN A 119 9.11 -12.20 -0.17
C ASN A 119 8.15 -11.90 1.00
N PRO A 120 8.16 -12.66 2.12
CA PRO A 120 7.23 -12.47 3.24
C PRO A 120 7.28 -11.08 3.92
N ILE A 121 8.43 -10.39 3.84
CA ILE A 121 8.67 -9.09 4.47
C ILE A 121 8.35 -7.95 3.51
N TRP A 122 8.82 -8.05 2.27
CA TRP A 122 8.77 -6.98 1.27
C TRP A 122 7.61 -7.11 0.26
N GLY A 123 6.86 -8.20 0.28
CA GLY A 123 5.83 -8.49 -0.71
C GLY A 123 6.41 -9.09 -1.97
N THR A 124 6.73 -8.26 -2.97
CA THR A 124 7.36 -8.71 -4.22
C THR A 124 8.86 -8.44 -4.22
N ARG A 125 9.59 -9.26 -4.98
CA ARG A 125 11.00 -8.97 -5.30
C ARG A 125 11.17 -7.64 -6.03
N TYR A 126 10.19 -7.25 -6.85
CA TYR A 126 10.19 -5.95 -7.54
C TYR A 126 10.26 -4.79 -6.54
N VAL A 127 9.38 -4.75 -5.55
CA VAL A 127 9.35 -3.70 -4.52
C VAL A 127 10.64 -3.70 -3.68
N LYS A 128 11.13 -4.88 -3.24
CA LYS A 128 12.40 -5.00 -2.51
C LYS A 128 13.58 -4.42 -3.31
N ASN A 129 13.71 -4.81 -4.57
CA ASN A 129 14.81 -4.36 -5.43
C ASN A 129 14.70 -2.88 -5.77
N MET A 130 13.48 -2.36 -5.95
CA MET A 130 13.24 -0.94 -6.16
C MET A 130 13.71 -0.11 -4.96
N VAL A 131 13.32 -0.48 -3.73
CA VAL A 131 13.76 0.20 -2.51
C VAL A 131 15.28 0.18 -2.40
N ARG A 132 15.88 -1.01 -2.47
CA ARG A 132 17.35 -1.18 -2.40
C ARG A 132 18.09 -0.38 -3.46
N ARG A 133 17.55 -0.28 -4.68
CA ARG A 133 18.13 0.51 -5.76
C ARG A 133 18.20 1.99 -5.38
N TYR A 134 17.11 2.58 -4.91
CA TYR A 134 17.09 4.01 -4.59
C TYR A 134 17.88 4.34 -3.32
N GLU A 135 17.90 3.45 -2.33
CA GLU A 135 18.79 3.56 -1.18
C GLU A 135 20.27 3.48 -1.61
N GLY A 136 20.62 2.54 -2.49
CA GLY A 136 21.98 2.40 -3.05
C GLY A 136 22.42 3.59 -3.91
N LEU A 137 21.47 4.36 -4.46
CA LEU A 137 21.73 5.63 -5.16
C LEU A 137 21.91 6.82 -4.20
N GLY A 138 21.81 6.61 -2.89
CA GLY A 138 22.01 7.66 -1.89
C GLY A 138 20.79 8.58 -1.68
N PHE A 139 19.58 8.15 -2.05
CA PHE A 139 18.38 8.91 -1.76
C PHE A 139 18.15 8.98 -0.24
N SER A 140 17.66 10.13 0.23
CA SER A 140 17.22 10.26 1.62
C SER A 140 16.01 9.38 1.91
N ASP A 141 15.77 9.07 3.18
CA ASP A 141 14.58 8.34 3.63
C ASP A 141 13.28 8.90 3.05
N HIS A 142 13.13 10.22 3.15
CA HIS A 142 12.00 10.94 2.59
C HIS A 142 11.93 10.84 1.05
N GLY A 143 13.08 10.84 0.37
CA GLY A 143 13.17 10.67 -1.06
C GLY A 143 12.68 9.29 -1.52
N VAL A 144 13.10 8.23 -0.82
CA VAL A 144 12.64 6.85 -1.10
C VAL A 144 11.15 6.72 -0.85
N SER A 145 10.62 7.24 0.27
CA SER A 145 9.17 7.23 0.53
C SER A 145 8.38 8.02 -0.51
N SER A 146 8.92 9.13 -1.02
CA SER A 146 8.28 9.92 -2.08
C SER A 146 8.22 9.15 -3.40
N LEU A 147 9.26 8.38 -3.73
CA LEU A 147 9.26 7.52 -4.91
C LEU A 147 8.26 6.37 -4.76
N LEU A 148 8.24 5.70 -3.61
CA LEU A 148 7.28 4.63 -3.31
C LEU A 148 5.83 5.12 -3.43
N LEU A 149 5.55 6.33 -2.96
CA LEU A 149 4.24 6.96 -3.14
C LEU A 149 3.88 7.14 -4.61
N GLY A 150 4.84 7.58 -5.44
CA GLY A 150 4.64 7.69 -6.89
C GLY A 150 4.31 6.34 -7.56
N PHE A 151 4.92 5.25 -7.10
CA PHE A 151 4.66 3.90 -7.64
C PHE A 151 3.28 3.34 -7.30
N LEU A 152 2.56 3.90 -6.33
CA LEU A 152 1.16 3.52 -6.06
C LEU A 152 0.19 4.01 -7.15
N PHE A 153 0.64 4.86 -8.08
CA PHE A 153 -0.17 5.41 -9.18
C PHE A 153 0.16 4.81 -10.55
N VAL A 154 1.05 3.82 -10.62
CA VAL A 154 1.56 3.21 -11.87
C VAL A 154 1.06 1.78 -12.02
#